data_AF-U4UNA5-F1
#
_entry.id   AF-U4UNA5-F1
#
_cell.length_a   1.000
_cell.length_b   1.000
_cell.length_c   1.000
_cell.angle_alpha   90.00
_cell.angle_beta   90.00
_cell.angle_gamma   90.00
#
_symmetry.space_group_name_H-M   'P 1'
#
loop_
_entity.id
_entity.type
_entity.pdbx_description
1 polymer ?
#
loop_
_entity_poly.entity_id
_entity_poly.type
_entity_poly.pdbx_seq_one_letter_code
_entity_poly.pdbx_strand_id
1 'polypeptide(L)'
;MSRSLPIPAGRGSIIKRIFVPPQPPASPEAAEGEVANGHINNENIPPPLKDELVIDQLSAVQIKPSHDALKKESDDLKVQIRQIQDALDTLLRIQQRSVDASLYNKANELQEDISMKRFDLRVAQIHLSAINAQASD
;
A
#
# COMPACT_ATOMS: atom_id res chain seq x y z
N MET A 1 35.86 22.13 25.09
CA MET A 1 37.01 21.21 25.05
C MET A 1 36.69 20.09 24.09
N SER A 2 37.38 20.03 22.94
CA SER A 2 37.09 19.07 21.87
C SER A 2 38.29 18.15 21.71
N ARG A 3 38.10 16.86 21.98
CA ARG A 3 39.14 15.82 21.98
C ARG A 3 39.31 15.26 20.57
N SER A 4 40.43 15.50 19.92
CA SER A 4 40.76 14.93 18.60
C SER A 4 41.22 13.47 18.74
N LEU A 5 40.82 12.62 17.79
CA LEU A 5 41.25 11.22 17.69
C LEU A 5 42.60 11.14 16.92
N PRO A 6 43.49 10.19 17.29
CA PRO A 6 44.78 10.04 16.65
C PRO A 6 44.63 9.44 15.24
N ILE A 7 45.37 10.01 14.29
CA ILE A 7 45.43 9.56 12.90
C ILE A 7 46.44 8.41 12.81
N PRO A 8 46.11 7.25 12.22
CA PRO A 8 47.07 6.17 12.04
C PRO A 8 48.16 6.59 11.04
N ALA A 9 49.42 6.49 11.48
CA ALA A 9 50.58 6.69 10.64
C ALA A 9 50.79 5.47 9.74
N GLY A 10 50.97 5.71 8.43
CA GLY A 10 51.44 4.70 7.48
C GLY A 10 50.41 4.25 6.45
N ARG A 11 50.03 5.12 5.52
CA ARG A 11 49.63 4.65 4.19
C ARG A 11 50.90 4.55 3.35
N GLY A 12 51.30 3.33 3.02
CA GLY A 12 52.31 3.10 1.98
C GLY A 12 51.92 3.84 0.69
N SER A 13 52.94 4.23 -0.09
CA SER A 13 52.76 4.98 -1.33
C SER A 13 51.64 4.39 -2.19
N ILE A 14 50.53 5.12 -2.33
CA ILE A 14 49.46 4.75 -3.25
C ILE A 14 50.01 5.05 -4.64
N ILE A 15 50.32 3.98 -5.40
CA ILE A 15 50.64 4.09 -6.82
C ILE A 15 49.41 4.71 -7.50
N LYS A 16 49.46 6.01 -7.77
CA LYS A 16 48.43 6.72 -8.53
C LYS A 16 48.50 6.22 -9.96
N ARG A 17 47.67 5.25 -10.31
CA ARG A 17 47.44 4.91 -11.71
C ARG A 17 46.81 6.12 -12.37
N ILE A 18 47.41 6.57 -13.47
CA ILE A 18 46.89 7.67 -14.29
C ILE A 18 45.50 7.25 -14.75
N PHE A 19 44.50 8.11 -14.54
CA PHE A 19 43.14 7.86 -14.98
C PHE A 19 43.13 7.82 -16.51
N VAL A 20 42.76 6.66 -17.07
CA VAL A 20 42.52 6.49 -18.50
C VAL A 20 41.00 6.33 -18.67
N PRO A 21 40.34 7.20 -19.46
CA PRO A 21 38.92 7.09 -19.74
C PRO A 21 38.59 5.71 -20.33
N PRO A 22 37.44 5.11 -19.98
CA PRO A 22 37.04 3.82 -20.54
C PRO A 22 36.94 3.92 -22.06
N GLN A 23 37.72 3.10 -22.77
CA GLN A 23 37.64 3.02 -24.23
C GLN A 23 36.32 2.36 -24.64
N PRO A 24 35.70 2.82 -25.75
CA PRO A 24 34.50 2.19 -26.30
C PRO A 24 34.80 0.74 -26.72
N PRO A 25 33.81 -0.16 -26.66
CA PRO A 25 33.98 -1.56 -27.02
C PRO A 25 34.42 -1.68 -28.49
N ALA A 26 35.37 -2.58 -28.75
CA ALA A 26 35.83 -2.86 -30.10
C ALA A 26 34.68 -3.44 -30.95
N SER A 27 34.45 -2.86 -32.13
CA SER A 27 33.47 -3.36 -33.08
C SER A 27 33.86 -4.77 -33.57
N PRO A 28 32.89 -5.68 -33.78
CA PRO A 28 33.14 -7.07 -34.14
C PRO A 28 33.81 -7.30 -35.52
N GLU A 29 34.01 -6.26 -36.33
CA GLU A 29 34.67 -6.37 -37.64
C GLU A 29 36.21 -6.28 -37.59
N ALA A 30 36.82 -5.98 -36.44
CA ALA A 30 38.28 -5.82 -36.34
C ALA A 30 39.05 -7.12 -35.99
N ALA A 31 38.45 -8.30 -36.19
CA ALA A 31 39.07 -9.57 -35.86
C ALA A 31 40.18 -10.01 -36.86
N GLU A 32 40.33 -9.31 -37.99
CA GLU A 32 41.33 -9.62 -39.01
C GLU A 32 42.18 -8.40 -39.34
N GLY A 33 43.20 -8.13 -38.53
CA GLY A 33 44.27 -7.21 -38.92
C GLY A 33 44.92 -6.45 -37.77
N GLU A 34 46.22 -6.66 -37.62
CA GLU A 34 47.17 -5.85 -36.85
C GLU A 34 47.17 -6.00 -35.32
N VAL A 35 48.00 -6.94 -34.89
CA VAL A 35 48.63 -6.98 -33.57
C VAL A 35 49.52 -5.75 -33.36
N ALA A 36 48.98 -4.71 -32.72
CA ALA A 36 49.78 -3.60 -32.21
C ALA A 36 49.51 -3.37 -30.71
N ASN A 37 50.38 -4.00 -29.91
CA ASN A 37 50.84 -3.55 -28.60
C ASN A 37 49.79 -3.18 -27.52
N GLY A 38 49.49 -4.15 -26.66
CA GLY A 38 48.85 -3.90 -25.37
C GLY A 38 48.07 -5.10 -24.92
N HIS A 39 48.69 -5.97 -24.14
CA HIS A 39 48.03 -7.06 -23.42
C HIS A 39 47.01 -6.46 -22.44
N ILE A 40 45.82 -6.10 -22.93
CA ILE A 40 44.67 -5.81 -22.08
C ILE A 40 44.17 -7.16 -21.59
N ASN A 41 44.57 -7.50 -20.36
CA ASN A 41 44.06 -8.66 -19.65
C ASN A 41 42.54 -8.50 -19.53
N ASN A 42 41.81 -9.11 -20.47
CA ASN A 42 40.35 -9.18 -20.53
C ASN A 42 39.75 -9.92 -19.32
N GLU A 43 40.60 -10.52 -18.50
CA GLU A 43 40.32 -11.25 -17.26
C GLU A 43 39.78 -10.38 -16.10
N ASN A 44 39.85 -9.05 -16.19
CA ASN A 44 39.53 -8.16 -15.06
C ASN A 44 38.30 -7.26 -15.28
N ILE A 45 37.49 -7.52 -16.31
CA ILE A 45 36.20 -6.84 -16.53
C ILE A 45 35.12 -7.71 -15.89
N PRO A 46 34.49 -7.27 -14.78
CA PRO A 46 33.40 -8.01 -14.17
C PRO A 46 32.26 -8.17 -15.20
N PRO A 47 31.67 -9.37 -15.33
CA PRO A 47 30.58 -9.59 -16.27
C PRO A 47 29.39 -8.66 -15.97
N PRO A 48 28.64 -8.23 -17.00
CA PRO A 48 27.51 -7.32 -16.82
C PRO A 48 26.42 -7.96 -15.94
N LEU A 49 26.12 -7.31 -14.82
CA LEU A 49 25.13 -7.76 -13.84
C LEU A 49 23.72 -7.37 -14.30
N LYS A 50 22.80 -8.35 -14.34
CA LYS A 50 21.43 -8.19 -14.86
C LYS A 50 20.41 -8.12 -13.72
N ASP A 51 20.37 -6.98 -13.02
CA ASP A 51 19.51 -6.77 -11.83
C ASP A 51 19.79 -7.76 -10.68
N GLU A 52 21.01 -8.29 -10.64
CA GLU A 52 21.44 -9.27 -9.66
C GLU A 52 21.98 -8.58 -8.40
N LEU A 53 21.57 -9.07 -7.23
CA LEU A 53 22.10 -8.59 -5.95
C LEU A 53 23.54 -9.08 -5.78
N VAL A 54 24.51 -8.17 -5.91
CA VAL A 54 25.91 -8.47 -5.59
C VAL A 54 26.09 -8.42 -4.08
N ILE A 55 26.43 -9.55 -3.49
CA ILE A 55 26.63 -9.70 -2.05
C ILE A 55 28.11 -9.46 -1.73
N ASP A 56 28.41 -8.36 -1.05
CA ASP A 56 29.75 -8.13 -0.48
C ASP A 56 30.00 -9.09 0.70
N GLN A 57 31.25 -9.56 0.86
CA GLN A 57 31.67 -10.55 1.85
C GLN A 57 31.31 -10.10 3.28
N LEU A 58 31.42 -8.80 3.57
CA LEU A 58 31.08 -8.21 4.88
C LEU A 58 29.56 -8.07 5.08
N SER A 59 28.80 -7.93 3.99
CA SER A 59 27.33 -7.77 4.01
C SER A 59 26.56 -9.09 3.99
N ALA A 60 27.21 -10.19 3.55
CA ALA A 60 26.61 -11.52 3.46
C ALA A 60 25.94 -12.01 4.76
N VAL A 61 26.47 -11.61 5.92
CA VAL A 61 25.96 -12.01 7.25
C VAL A 61 24.60 -11.38 7.56
N GLN A 62 24.32 -10.16 7.06
CA GLN A 62 23.11 -9.39 7.42
C GLN A 62 21.95 -9.61 6.44
N ILE A 63 22.22 -10.05 5.22
CA ILE A 63 21.21 -10.19 4.16
C ILE A 63 20.19 -11.27 4.49
N LYS A 64 20.63 -12.44 4.99
CA LYS A 64 19.71 -13.54 5.33
C LYS A 64 18.75 -13.17 6.47
N PRO A 65 19.20 -12.66 7.63
CA PRO A 65 18.30 -12.18 8.68
C PRO A 65 17.35 -11.07 8.21
N SER A 66 17.84 -10.13 7.39
CA SER A 66 17.01 -9.03 6.87
C SER A 66 15.91 -9.55 5.92
N HIS A 67 16.26 -10.46 5.02
CA HIS A 67 15.30 -11.10 4.12
C HIS A 67 14.25 -11.90 4.91
N ASP A 68 14.67 -12.66 5.92
CA ASP A 68 13.76 -13.46 6.74
C ASP A 68 12.83 -12.57 7.58
N ALA A 69 13.31 -11.43 8.07
CA ALA A 69 12.50 -10.42 8.75
C ALA A 69 11.45 -9.80 7.81
N LEU A 70 11.85 -9.38 6.60
CA LEU A 70 10.93 -8.84 5.59
C LEU A 70 9.88 -9.87 5.16
N LYS A 71 10.28 -11.14 5.01
CA LYS A 71 9.35 -12.23 4.70
C LYS A 71 8.31 -12.42 5.81
N LYS A 72 8.75 -12.41 7.07
CA LYS A 72 7.85 -12.49 8.23
C LYS A 72 6.87 -11.30 8.24
N GLU A 73 7.37 -10.08 8.08
CA GLU A 73 6.51 -8.88 8.05
C GLU A 73 5.50 -8.94 6.89
N SER A 74 5.91 -9.41 5.72
CA SER A 74 5.01 -9.64 4.58
C SER A 74 3.89 -10.62 4.93
N ASP A 75 4.20 -11.71 5.61
CA ASP A 75 3.21 -12.71 6.01
C ASP A 75 2.28 -12.17 7.12
N ASP A 76 2.81 -11.43 8.09
CA ASP A 76 2.04 -10.75 9.13
C ASP A 76 1.06 -9.74 8.51
N LEU A 77 1.50 -8.94 7.52
CA LEU A 77 0.64 -8.02 6.79
C LEU A 77 -0.47 -8.74 6.01
N LYS A 78 -0.19 -9.88 5.38
CA LYS A 78 -1.22 -10.68 4.70
C LYS A 78 -2.29 -11.20 5.66
N VAL A 79 -1.91 -11.49 6.91
CA VAL A 79 -2.86 -11.88 7.95
C VAL A 79 -3.70 -10.69 8.36
N GLN A 80 -3.08 -9.53 8.61
CA GLN A 80 -3.81 -8.31 8.97
C GLN A 80 -4.80 -7.89 7.88
N ILE A 81 -4.40 -7.92 6.61
CA ILE A 81 -5.29 -7.61 5.48
C ILE A 81 -6.52 -8.52 5.49
N ARG A 82 -6.34 -9.82 5.70
CA ARG A 82 -7.46 -10.77 5.78
C ARG A 82 -8.39 -10.47 6.95
N GLN A 83 -7.84 -10.21 8.13
CA GLN A 83 -8.63 -9.86 9.31
C GLN A 83 -9.44 -8.57 9.10
N ILE A 84 -8.84 -7.57 8.45
CA ILE A 84 -9.52 -6.31 8.14
C ILE A 84 -10.64 -6.55 7.11
N GLN A 85 -10.42 -7.38 6.10
CA GLN A 85 -11.45 -7.76 5.13
C GLN A 85 -12.62 -8.48 5.79
N ASP A 86 -12.35 -9.47 6.66
CA ASP A 86 -13.39 -10.20 7.39
C ASP A 86 -14.19 -9.29 8.32
N ALA A 87 -13.52 -8.35 9.00
CA ALA A 87 -14.16 -7.34 9.84
C ALA A 87 -15.04 -6.39 9.03
N LEU A 88 -14.54 -5.92 7.88
CA LEU A 88 -15.29 -5.05 6.97
C LEU A 88 -16.57 -5.74 6.46
N ASP A 89 -16.46 -6.98 6.00
CA ASP A 89 -17.61 -7.77 5.52
C ASP A 89 -18.64 -7.98 6.63
N THR A 90 -18.18 -8.23 7.86
CA THR A 90 -19.04 -8.35 9.03
C THR A 90 -19.79 -7.05 9.30
N LEU A 91 -19.09 -5.92 9.30
CA LEU A 91 -19.69 -4.61 9.53
C LEU A 91 -20.70 -4.23 8.45
N LEU A 92 -20.41 -4.51 7.18
CA LEU A 92 -21.33 -4.28 6.07
C LEU A 92 -22.63 -5.08 6.23
N ARG A 93 -22.53 -6.36 6.61
CA ARG A 93 -23.71 -7.20 6.87
C ARG A 93 -24.55 -6.67 8.04
N ILE A 94 -23.89 -6.24 9.13
CA ILE A 94 -24.56 -5.66 10.29
C ILE A 94 -25.26 -4.36 9.90
N GLN A 95 -24.58 -3.47 9.18
CA GLN A 95 -25.13 -2.19 8.73
C GLN A 95 -26.38 -2.42 7.88
N GLN A 96 -26.30 -3.28 6.86
CA GLN A 96 -27.43 -3.57 5.98
C GLN A 96 -28.66 -4.05 6.78
N ARG A 97 -28.48 -5.05 7.64
CA ARG A 97 -29.56 -5.59 8.47
C ARG A 97 -30.15 -4.54 9.42
N SER A 98 -29.29 -3.70 10.01
CA SER A 98 -29.71 -2.67 10.96
C SER A 98 -30.51 -1.56 10.28
N VAL A 99 -30.06 -1.09 9.11
CA VAL A 99 -30.74 -0.06 8.32
C VAL A 99 -32.09 -0.56 7.84
N ASP A 100 -32.16 -1.77 7.27
CA ASP A 100 -33.42 -2.35 6.80
C ASP A 100 -34.44 -2.46 7.94
N ALA A 101 -34.03 -3.01 9.10
CA ALA A 101 -34.91 -3.13 10.26
C ALA A 101 -35.39 -1.76 10.78
N SER A 102 -34.50 -0.78 10.88
CA SER A 102 -34.82 0.57 11.32
C SER A 102 -35.82 1.26 10.38
N LEU A 103 -35.63 1.10 9.07
CA LEU A 103 -36.51 1.69 8.06
C LEU A 103 -37.91 1.10 8.12
N TYR A 104 -38.05 -0.24 8.21
CA TYR A 104 -39.36 -0.88 8.34
C TYR A 104 -40.08 -0.48 9.63
N ASN A 105 -39.36 -0.44 10.76
CA ASN A 105 -39.94 0.00 12.03
C ASN A 105 -40.45 1.44 11.94
N LYS A 106 -39.63 2.35 11.39
CA LYS A 106 -40.02 3.75 11.24
C LYS A 106 -41.17 3.94 10.25
N ALA A 107 -41.22 3.16 9.18
CA ALA A 107 -42.34 3.16 8.24
C ALA A 107 -43.65 2.72 8.92
N ASN A 108 -43.60 1.69 9.76
CA ASN A 108 -44.76 1.23 10.53
C ASN A 108 -45.24 2.28 11.53
N GLU A 109 -44.34 2.90 12.30
CA GLU A 109 -44.67 4.00 13.23
C GLU A 109 -45.39 5.15 12.49
N LEU A 110 -44.83 5.61 11.37
CA LEU A 110 -45.43 6.68 10.57
C LEU A 110 -46.80 6.27 10.00
N GLN A 111 -46.97 5.01 9.61
CA GLN A 111 -48.25 4.51 9.12
C GLN A 111 -49.31 4.51 10.22
N GLU A 112 -48.94 4.13 11.45
CA GLU A 112 -49.83 4.19 12.61
C GLU A 112 -50.25 5.63 12.89
N ASP A 113 -49.29 6.57 12.94
CA ASP A 113 -49.56 8.01 13.13
C ASP A 113 -50.50 8.57 12.05
N ILE A 114 -50.25 8.25 10.78
CA ILE A 114 -51.10 8.67 9.66
C ILE A 114 -52.51 8.10 9.82
N SER A 115 -52.63 6.83 10.23
CA SER A 115 -53.92 6.15 10.40
C SER A 115 -54.72 6.81 11.54
N MET A 116 -54.07 7.11 12.65
CA MET A 116 -54.66 7.84 13.78
C MET A 116 -55.14 9.23 13.35
N LYS A 117 -54.31 10.00 12.63
CA LYS A 117 -54.70 11.34 12.16
C LYS A 117 -55.84 11.33 11.16
N ARG A 118 -55.88 10.35 10.25
CA ARG A 118 -57.01 10.17 9.32
C ARG A 118 -58.30 9.85 10.08
N PHE A 119 -58.22 9.04 11.13
CA PHE A 119 -59.36 8.73 11.98
C PHE A 119 -59.85 9.99 12.72
N ASP A 120 -58.97 10.72 13.41
CA ASP A 120 -59.32 11.96 14.11
C ASP A 120 -59.98 12.98 13.18
N LEU A 121 -59.40 13.17 11.99
CA LEU A 121 -59.96 14.05 10.97
C LEU A 121 -61.37 13.62 10.55
N ARG A 122 -61.58 12.31 10.33
CA ARG A 122 -62.89 11.76 9.95
C ARG A 122 -63.93 12.04 11.04
N VAL A 123 -63.56 11.84 12.30
CA VAL A 123 -64.44 12.12 13.45
C VAL A 123 -64.81 13.61 13.48
N ALA A 124 -63.83 14.50 13.35
CA ALA A 124 -64.07 15.94 13.34
C ALA A 124 -64.99 16.37 12.18
N GLN A 125 -64.80 15.81 10.99
CA GLN A 125 -65.66 16.06 9.83
C GLN A 125 -67.10 15.62 10.09
N ILE A 126 -67.31 14.42 10.64
CA ILE A 126 -68.66 13.91 10.97
C ILE A 126 -69.35 14.83 11.98
N HIS A 127 -68.63 15.26 13.02
CA HIS A 127 -69.18 16.18 14.02
C HIS A 127 -69.57 17.53 13.40
N LEU A 128 -68.70 18.10 12.56
CA LEU A 128 -69.00 19.35 11.86
C LEU A 128 -70.23 19.20 10.96
N SER A 129 -70.34 18.11 10.19
CA SER A 129 -71.50 17.84 9.35
C SER A 129 -72.79 17.72 10.16
N ALA A 130 -72.74 17.09 11.34
CA ALA A 130 -73.90 16.97 12.22
C ALA A 130 -74.38 18.33 12.73
N ILE A 131 -73.46 19.22 13.13
CA ILE A 131 -73.80 20.59 13.55
C ILE A 131 -74.39 21.39 12.38
N ASN A 132 -73.76 21.31 11.20
CA ASN A 132 -74.24 22.03 10.02
C ASN A 132 -75.64 21.57 9.60
N ALA A 133 -75.94 20.27 9.70
CA ALA A 133 -77.27 19.72 9.41
C ALA A 133 -78.33 20.21 10.41
N GLN A 134 -77.97 20.38 11.68
CA GLN A 134 -78.88 20.95 12.69
C GLN A 134 -79.17 22.44 12.46
N ALA A 135 -78.23 23.17 11.86
CA ALA A 135 -78.37 24.60 11.59
C ALA A 135 -79.05 24.92 10.25
N SER A 136 -79.33 23.89 9.43
CA SER A 136 -80.01 24.04 8.14
C SER A 136 -81.53 23.84 8.17
N ASP A 137 -82.10 23.57 9.35
CA ASP A 137 -83.54 23.60 9.65
C ASP A 137 -83.91 24.88 10.43
#